data_AF-A0A4R0ICH3-F1
#
_entry.id   AF-A0A4R0ICH3-F1
#
_cell.length_a   1.000
_cell.length_b   1.000
_cell.length_c   1.000
_cell.angle_alpha   90.00
_cell.angle_beta   90.00
_cell.angle_gamma   90.00
#
_symmetry.space_group_name_H-M   'P 1'
#
loop_
_entity.id
_entity.type
_entity.pdbx_description
1 polymer ?
#
loop_
_entity_poly.entity_id
_entity_poly.type
_entity_poly.pdbx_seq_one_letter_code
_entity_poly.pdbx_strand_id
1 'polypeptide(L)'
;MTTNDLREMLRAAASEGSDLVDLGEDTVVERIQRRRIRSRRFAVAGAALAAAVVVAGATWVVRPDGGKPPTANGPSTAGLVPRIVRSDRDSPSGMEAALRATLTVDASGCVRAGQSGVTLVWPRGYTVRGNAQSFEILAGPNTVVARSGVLLDIGGGGADSFKDTWTGRDCLGTGGLYLVGNISPAR
;
A
#
# COMPACT_ATOMS: atom_id res chain seq x y z
N MET A 1 30.99 6.94 -52.19
CA MET A 1 30.57 7.71 -51.01
C MET A 1 31.81 7.96 -50.18
N THR A 2 32.38 9.16 -50.27
CA THR A 2 33.69 9.48 -49.67
C THR A 2 33.51 10.14 -48.31
N THR A 3 34.52 10.04 -47.44
CA THR A 3 34.52 10.52 -46.05
C THR A 3 34.15 12.00 -45.85
N ASN A 4 34.18 12.80 -46.92
CA ASN A 4 33.71 14.18 -46.93
C ASN A 4 32.18 14.32 -46.92
N ASP A 5 31.41 13.38 -47.50
CA ASP A 5 29.93 13.41 -47.47
C ASP A 5 29.39 13.27 -46.05
N LEU A 6 29.99 12.37 -45.26
CA LEU A 6 29.60 12.14 -43.86
C LEU A 6 29.87 13.37 -42.99
N ARG A 7 30.90 14.16 -43.33
CA ARG A 7 31.28 15.35 -42.56
C ARG A 7 30.40 16.55 -42.91
N GLU A 8 29.91 16.65 -44.14
CA GLU A 8 28.89 17.64 -44.51
C GLU A 8 27.53 17.30 -43.92
N MET A 9 27.10 16.03 -43.96
CA MET A 9 25.85 15.60 -43.30
C MET A 9 25.86 15.87 -41.79
N LEU A 10 26.99 15.62 -41.11
CA LEU A 10 27.11 15.89 -39.67
C LEU A 10 27.17 17.40 -39.35
N ARG A 11 27.69 18.23 -40.26
CA ARG A 11 27.64 19.70 -40.09
C ARG A 11 26.25 20.26 -40.34
N ALA A 12 25.52 19.75 -41.33
CA ALA A 12 24.14 20.15 -41.59
C ALA A 12 23.22 19.79 -40.42
N ALA A 13 23.37 18.58 -39.86
CA ALA A 13 22.61 18.14 -38.68
C ALA A 13 22.97 18.92 -37.40
N ALA A 14 24.19 19.47 -37.30
CA ALA A 14 24.61 20.26 -36.15
C ALA A 14 24.14 21.72 -36.21
N SER A 15 23.80 22.25 -37.40
CA SER A 15 23.24 23.60 -37.55
C SER A 15 21.71 23.68 -37.46
N GLU A 16 21.00 22.56 -37.56
CA GLU A 16 19.53 22.48 -37.46
C GLU A 16 19.01 22.01 -36.09
N GLY A 17 19.90 21.68 -35.15
CA GLY A 17 19.54 21.14 -33.83
C GLY A 17 19.40 22.17 -32.71
N SER A 18 19.00 23.40 -33.02
CA SER A 18 18.75 24.45 -32.02
C SER A 18 17.41 25.12 -32.31
N ASP A 19 16.34 24.38 -32.09
CA ASP A 19 15.05 25.03 -31.84
C ASP A 19 14.68 24.81 -30.38
N LEU A 20 14.65 25.94 -29.69
CA LEU A 20 14.41 26.11 -28.28
C LEU A 20 13.07 25.46 -27.94
N VAL A 21 13.10 24.38 -27.16
CA VAL A 21 11.93 23.99 -26.39
C VAL A 21 11.78 25.07 -25.32
N ASP A 22 10.98 26.08 -25.63
CA ASP A 22 10.42 27.01 -24.67
C ASP A 22 9.53 26.18 -23.72
N LEU A 23 10.17 25.60 -22.72
CA LEU A 23 9.50 25.02 -21.58
C LEU A 23 8.94 26.19 -20.79
N GLY A 24 7.76 26.65 -21.19
CA GLY A 24 6.94 27.55 -20.40
C GLY A 24 6.64 26.88 -19.05
N GLU A 25 7.55 27.07 -18.09
CA GLU A 25 7.42 26.66 -16.68
C GLU A 25 6.11 27.18 -16.07
N ASP A 26 5.53 28.24 -16.65
CA ASP A 26 4.24 28.79 -16.25
C ASP A 26 3.07 27.82 -16.46
N THR A 27 3.11 26.93 -17.46
CA THR A 27 1.98 26.00 -17.73
C THR A 27 1.99 24.76 -16.83
N VAL A 28 3.17 24.31 -16.41
CA VAL A 28 3.32 23.14 -15.52
C VAL A 28 2.97 23.52 -14.08
N VAL A 29 3.38 24.73 -13.65
CA VAL A 29 2.98 25.27 -12.34
C VAL A 29 1.47 25.49 -12.29
N GLU A 30 0.86 25.98 -13.37
CA GLU A 30 -0.59 26.18 -13.40
C GLU A 30 -1.38 24.85 -13.34
N ARG A 31 -0.89 23.78 -13.99
CA ARG A 31 -1.54 22.46 -13.95
C ARG A 31 -1.40 21.78 -12.58
N ILE A 32 -0.28 21.97 -11.88
CA ILE A 32 -0.06 21.44 -10.52
C ILE A 32 -0.87 22.26 -9.48
N GLN A 33 -0.97 23.59 -9.63
CA GLN A 33 -1.81 24.42 -8.76
C GLN A 33 -3.32 24.16 -8.98
N ARG A 34 -3.79 24.02 -10.23
CA ARG A 34 -5.22 23.72 -10.50
C ARG A 34 -5.68 22.42 -9.83
N ARG A 35 -4.80 21.42 -9.70
CA ARG A 35 -5.12 20.17 -9.00
C ARG A 35 -5.27 20.36 -7.49
N ARG A 36 -4.50 21.28 -6.89
CA ARG A 36 -4.59 21.63 -5.45
C ARG A 36 -5.80 22.48 -5.09
N ILE A 37 -6.35 23.26 -6.02
CA ILE A 37 -7.53 24.11 -5.75
C ILE A 37 -8.82 23.28 -5.85
N ARG A 38 -8.89 22.26 -6.73
CA ARG A 38 -10.08 21.40 -6.85
C ARG A 38 -10.31 20.50 -5.64
N SER A 39 -9.25 20.09 -4.93
CA SER A 39 -9.37 19.32 -3.70
C SER A 39 -9.76 20.15 -2.46
N ARG A 40 -9.82 21.49 -2.57
CA ARG A 40 -10.24 22.37 -1.47
C ARG A 40 -11.69 22.86 -1.55
N ARG A 41 -12.45 22.52 -2.60
CA ARG A 41 -13.86 22.93 -2.76
C ARG A 41 -14.91 21.89 -2.35
N PHE A 42 -14.51 20.80 -1.68
CA PHE A 42 -15.45 19.85 -1.05
C PHE A 42 -15.46 19.90 0.48
N ALA A 43 -14.84 20.93 1.07
CA ALA A 43 -15.11 21.29 2.46
C ALA A 43 -16.12 22.45 2.47
N VAL A 44 -17.15 22.32 3.32
CA VAL A 44 -18.24 23.27 3.61
C VAL A 44 -19.54 23.07 2.82
N ALA A 45 -20.37 22.15 3.33
CA ALA A 45 -21.83 22.23 3.51
C ALA A 45 -22.29 20.81 3.89
N GLY A 46 -22.63 20.47 5.13
CA GLY A 46 -23.60 21.13 5.99
C GLY A 46 -24.86 20.25 6.04
N ALA A 47 -24.91 19.32 6.99
CA ALA A 47 -26.17 18.76 7.50
C ALA A 47 -25.92 18.20 8.90
N ALA A 48 -26.73 18.70 9.82
CA ALA A 48 -26.63 18.52 11.26
C ALA A 48 -27.41 17.30 11.75
N LEU A 49 -27.22 17.01 13.04
CA LEU A 49 -28.08 16.25 13.97
C LEU A 49 -28.05 14.71 13.88
N ALA A 50 -27.32 14.11 14.82
CA ALA A 50 -27.96 13.57 16.02
C ALA A 50 -26.89 13.19 17.06
N ALA A 51 -26.92 13.90 18.20
CA ALA A 51 -26.20 13.48 19.39
C ALA A 51 -26.90 12.24 19.98
N ALA A 52 -26.16 11.15 20.15
CA ALA A 52 -26.53 10.07 21.06
C ALA A 52 -25.37 9.90 22.03
N VAL A 53 -25.37 10.74 23.06
CA VAL A 53 -24.54 10.57 24.25
C VAL A 53 -25.10 9.37 25.00
N VAL A 54 -24.48 8.19 24.87
CA VAL A 54 -24.65 7.13 25.86
C VAL A 54 -23.64 7.41 26.98
N VAL A 55 -24.03 8.27 27.92
CA VAL A 55 -23.42 8.24 29.26
C VAL A 55 -23.95 6.97 29.92
N ALA A 56 -23.26 5.86 29.72
CA ALA A 56 -23.39 4.73 30.62
C ALA A 56 -22.74 5.15 31.93
N GLY A 57 -23.56 5.73 32.83
CA GLY A 57 -23.18 5.96 34.20
C GLY A 57 -22.82 4.64 34.86
N ALA A 58 -21.56 4.48 35.21
CA ALA A 58 -21.14 3.56 36.24
C ALA A 58 -20.45 4.43 37.30
N THR A 59 -21.23 4.86 38.28
CA THR A 59 -20.70 5.29 39.56
C THR A 59 -19.93 4.10 40.13
N TRP A 60 -18.61 4.21 40.25
CA TRP A 60 -17.82 3.23 40.97
C TRP A 60 -18.15 3.35 42.45
N VAL A 61 -19.19 2.64 42.88
CA VAL A 61 -19.27 2.15 44.25
C VAL A 61 -18.21 1.06 44.35
N VAL A 62 -17.09 1.37 44.99
CA VAL A 62 -16.11 0.36 45.42
C VAL A 62 -16.82 -0.53 46.44
N ARG A 63 -17.25 -1.71 46.00
CA ARG A 63 -17.73 -2.79 46.86
C ARG A 63 -16.82 -3.99 46.60
N PRO A 64 -16.09 -4.49 47.60
CA PRO A 64 -15.20 -5.61 47.43
C PRO A 64 -16.06 -6.88 47.51
N ASP A 65 -16.35 -7.50 46.38
CA ASP A 65 -16.76 -8.90 46.41
C ASP A 65 -16.32 -9.61 45.13
N GLY A 66 -15.73 -10.79 45.32
CA GLY A 66 -15.05 -11.56 44.28
C GLY A 66 -15.98 -11.94 43.14
N GLY A 67 -15.68 -11.44 41.95
CA GLY A 67 -16.45 -11.75 40.74
C GLY A 67 -15.56 -11.69 39.52
N LYS A 68 -15.40 -12.85 38.88
CA LYS A 68 -14.66 -13.11 37.64
C LYS A 68 -14.87 -11.99 36.59
N PRO A 69 -13.81 -11.45 35.95
CA PRO A 69 -13.96 -10.38 34.97
C PRO A 69 -14.76 -10.87 33.75
N PRO A 70 -15.61 -10.02 33.15
CA PRO A 70 -16.38 -10.39 31.97
C PRO A 70 -15.43 -10.62 30.79
N THR A 71 -15.48 -11.82 30.20
CA THR A 71 -14.84 -12.15 28.93
C THR A 71 -15.39 -11.23 27.85
N ALA A 72 -14.53 -10.39 27.28
CA ALA A 72 -14.84 -9.60 26.09
C ALA A 72 -15.01 -10.54 24.89
N ASN A 73 -16.26 -10.91 24.59
CA ASN A 73 -16.62 -11.66 23.39
C ASN A 73 -16.70 -10.70 22.18
N GLY A 74 -15.57 -10.12 21.79
CA GLY A 74 -15.39 -9.62 20.43
C GLY A 74 -15.22 -10.80 19.47
N PRO A 75 -15.49 -10.65 18.16
CA PRO A 75 -15.17 -11.69 17.18
C PRO A 75 -13.68 -12.04 17.30
N SER A 76 -13.40 -13.26 17.78
CA SER A 76 -12.04 -13.73 17.98
C SER A 76 -11.43 -14.05 16.62
N THR A 77 -10.45 -13.24 16.22
CA THR A 77 -9.66 -13.51 15.02
C THR A 77 -8.63 -14.64 15.23
N ALA A 78 -8.55 -15.21 16.44
CA ALA A 78 -7.55 -16.22 16.82
C ALA A 78 -7.62 -17.53 16.01
N GLY A 79 -8.70 -17.77 15.25
CA GLY A 79 -8.84 -18.92 14.35
C GLY A 79 -8.69 -18.61 12.86
N LEU A 80 -8.48 -17.34 12.47
CA LEU A 80 -8.36 -16.97 11.05
C LEU A 80 -6.99 -17.37 10.50
N VAL A 81 -7.02 -18.14 9.41
CA VAL A 81 -5.84 -18.46 8.61
C VAL A 81 -5.51 -17.25 7.74
N PRO A 82 -4.30 -16.66 7.88
CA PRO A 82 -3.90 -15.51 7.07
C PRO A 82 -3.81 -15.87 5.59
N ARG A 83 -4.16 -14.92 4.73
CA ARG A 83 -4.14 -15.07 3.27
C ARG A 83 -3.50 -13.83 2.64
N ILE A 84 -2.84 -14.04 1.52
CA ILE A 84 -2.13 -12.99 0.77
C ILE A 84 -2.63 -12.92 -0.66
N VAL A 85 -2.57 -11.72 -1.23
CA VAL A 85 -2.75 -11.51 -2.67
C VAL A 85 -1.46 -11.89 -3.38
N ARG A 86 -1.53 -12.66 -4.46
CA ARG A 86 -0.35 -13.05 -5.24
C ARG A 86 -0.54 -12.74 -6.70
N SER A 87 0.50 -12.16 -7.29
CA SER A 87 0.62 -12.04 -8.73
C SER A 87 1.00 -13.35 -9.39
N ASP A 88 0.89 -13.37 -10.71
CA ASP A 88 1.32 -14.44 -11.60
C ASP A 88 2.84 -14.41 -11.93
N ARG A 89 3.56 -13.38 -11.45
CA ARG A 89 4.98 -13.17 -11.73
C ARG A 89 5.85 -13.70 -10.59
N ASP A 90 6.91 -14.43 -10.93
CA ASP A 90 7.93 -14.85 -9.96
C ASP A 90 8.84 -13.70 -9.53
N SER A 91 9.08 -12.76 -10.46
CA SER A 91 9.97 -11.64 -10.23
C SER A 91 9.29 -10.57 -9.36
N PRO A 92 10.01 -10.03 -8.36
CA PRO A 92 9.52 -8.88 -7.62
C PRO A 92 9.29 -7.66 -8.50
N SER A 93 8.45 -6.73 -8.02
CA SER A 93 8.29 -5.42 -8.65
C SER A 93 9.59 -4.62 -8.68
N GLY A 94 9.71 -3.69 -9.64
CA GLY A 94 10.69 -2.60 -9.55
C GLY A 94 10.45 -1.73 -8.31
N MET A 95 11.51 -1.02 -7.87
CA MET A 95 11.48 -0.13 -6.71
C MET A 95 11.06 1.29 -7.13
N GLU A 96 9.77 1.48 -7.36
CA GLU A 96 9.18 2.78 -7.69
C GLU A 96 8.86 3.62 -6.44
N ALA A 97 8.62 2.94 -5.31
CA ALA A 97 8.28 3.56 -4.03
C ALA A 97 8.76 2.71 -2.86
N ALA A 98 8.86 3.33 -1.69
CA ALA A 98 9.10 2.65 -0.42
C ALA A 98 7.89 2.86 0.51
N LEU A 99 7.43 1.78 1.12
CA LEU A 99 6.35 1.74 2.10
C LEU A 99 6.90 1.21 3.41
N ARG A 100 6.81 2.01 4.48
CA ARG A 100 7.18 1.60 5.83
C ARG A 100 5.93 1.20 6.60
N ALA A 101 5.77 -0.07 6.93
CA ALA A 101 4.55 -0.59 7.56
C ALA A 101 4.81 -1.85 8.38
N THR A 102 3.91 -2.12 9.34
CA THR A 102 3.75 -3.44 9.95
C THR A 102 2.74 -4.26 9.16
N LEU A 103 2.87 -5.58 9.17
CA LEU A 103 1.87 -6.47 8.60
C LEU A 103 0.78 -6.78 9.63
N THR A 104 -0.47 -6.63 9.23
CA THR A 104 -1.66 -6.97 10.03
C THR A 104 -2.60 -7.85 9.24
N VAL A 105 -3.52 -8.53 9.92
CA VAL A 105 -4.59 -9.33 9.30
C VAL A 105 -5.93 -8.64 9.56
N ASP A 106 -6.69 -8.40 8.49
CA ASP A 106 -8.04 -7.83 8.60
C ASP A 106 -9.08 -8.86 9.08
N ALA A 107 -10.32 -8.42 9.28
CA ALA A 107 -11.41 -9.28 9.75
C ALA A 107 -11.74 -10.46 8.81
N SER A 108 -11.29 -10.40 7.55
CA SER A 108 -11.48 -11.45 6.55
C SER A 108 -10.27 -12.38 6.43
N GLY A 109 -9.25 -12.22 7.29
CA GLY A 109 -8.05 -13.04 7.27
C GLY A 109 -7.02 -12.57 6.23
N CYS A 110 -7.16 -11.39 5.64
CA CYS A 110 -6.27 -10.92 4.60
C CYS A 110 -5.14 -10.07 5.18
N VAL A 111 -3.91 -10.38 4.78
CA VAL A 111 -2.71 -9.65 5.22
C VAL A 111 -2.65 -8.29 4.51
N ARG A 112 -2.46 -7.23 5.29
CA ARG A 112 -2.39 -5.84 4.83
C ARG A 112 -1.12 -5.17 5.31
N ALA A 113 -0.72 -4.10 4.61
CA ALA A 113 0.21 -3.13 5.16
C ALA A 113 -0.54 -2.20 6.13
N GLY A 114 -0.46 -2.49 7.43
CA GLY A 114 -1.28 -1.99 8.52
C GLY A 114 -1.93 -0.62 8.31
N GLN A 115 -1.30 0.45 8.79
CA GLN A 115 -1.90 1.80 8.82
C GLN A 115 -2.22 2.39 7.43
N SER A 116 -1.64 1.85 6.37
CA SER A 116 -1.86 2.35 5.01
C SER A 116 -3.13 1.81 4.37
N GLY A 117 -3.67 0.68 4.87
CA GLY A 117 -4.79 -0.03 4.25
C GLY A 117 -4.50 -0.56 2.84
N VAL A 118 -3.24 -0.47 2.38
CA VAL A 118 -2.80 -0.91 1.07
C VAL A 118 -2.78 -2.44 1.01
N THR A 119 -3.21 -2.96 -0.14
CA THR A 119 -3.16 -4.39 -0.44
C THR A 119 -1.78 -4.73 -1.01
N LEU A 120 -1.02 -5.53 -0.28
CA LEU A 120 0.26 -6.04 -0.76
C LEU A 120 0.02 -7.19 -1.74
N VAL A 121 0.52 -7.04 -2.96
CA VAL A 121 0.50 -8.05 -4.01
C VAL A 121 1.88 -8.69 -4.06
N TRP A 122 1.97 -9.92 -3.59
CA TRP A 122 3.23 -10.64 -3.50
C TRP A 122 3.58 -11.33 -4.83
N PRO A 123 4.87 -11.55 -5.12
CA PRO A 123 5.26 -12.41 -6.24
C PRO A 123 4.76 -13.85 -6.05
N ARG A 124 4.67 -14.59 -7.15
CA ARG A 124 4.41 -16.02 -7.15
C ARG A 124 5.48 -16.75 -6.34
N GLY A 125 5.06 -17.83 -5.66
CA GLY A 125 5.94 -18.60 -4.77
C GLY A 125 6.02 -18.06 -3.34
N TYR A 126 5.43 -16.90 -3.05
CA TYR A 126 5.27 -16.44 -1.67
C TYR A 126 4.08 -17.13 -1.00
N THR A 127 4.23 -17.44 0.28
CA THR A 127 3.18 -18.03 1.11
C THR A 127 3.13 -17.36 2.47
N VAL A 128 2.07 -17.61 3.23
CA VAL A 128 1.91 -17.15 4.60
C VAL A 128 1.59 -18.33 5.50
N ARG A 129 2.16 -18.34 6.71
CA ARG A 129 1.86 -19.34 7.74
C ARG A 129 1.61 -18.68 9.09
N GLY A 130 0.86 -19.37 9.95
CA GLY A 130 0.50 -18.90 11.29
C GLY A 130 -0.98 -18.57 11.41
N ASN A 131 -1.31 -17.60 12.26
CA ASN A 131 -2.67 -17.15 12.53
C ASN A 131 -2.75 -15.60 12.49
N ALA A 132 -3.93 -15.04 12.66
CA ALA A 132 -4.14 -13.59 12.58
C ALA A 132 -3.30 -12.75 13.58
N GLN A 133 -2.85 -13.34 14.69
CA GLN A 133 -2.08 -12.66 15.74
C GLN A 133 -0.56 -12.82 15.56
N SER A 134 -0.13 -13.95 15.01
CA SER A 134 1.27 -14.27 14.78
C SER A 134 1.42 -15.05 13.48
N PHE A 135 2.03 -14.41 12.48
CA PHE A 135 2.25 -15.01 11.16
C PHE A 135 3.58 -14.58 10.55
N GLU A 136 4.03 -15.39 9.59
CA GLU A 136 5.24 -15.17 8.81
C GLU A 136 4.93 -15.24 7.32
N ILE A 137 5.55 -14.35 6.55
CA ILE A 137 5.58 -14.43 5.09
C ILE A 137 6.84 -15.16 4.67
N LEU A 138 6.68 -16.14 3.79
CA LEU A 138 7.72 -17.02 3.30
C LEU A 138 7.92 -16.75 1.81
N ALA A 139 9.17 -16.68 1.38
CA ALA A 139 9.58 -16.72 -0.01
C ALA A 139 10.16 -18.10 -0.34
N GLY A 140 9.80 -18.63 -1.52
CA GLY A 140 10.31 -19.91 -1.99
C GLY A 140 9.99 -21.05 -1.01
N PRO A 141 10.89 -22.04 -0.83
CA PRO A 141 10.56 -23.28 -0.15
C PRO A 141 10.42 -23.17 1.37
N ASN A 142 10.78 -22.04 2.02
CA ASN A 142 10.44 -21.66 3.42
C ASN A 142 11.27 -20.47 3.98
N THR A 143 11.80 -19.57 3.14
CA THR A 143 12.62 -18.46 3.65
C THR A 143 11.72 -17.38 4.26
N VAL A 144 11.80 -17.16 5.57
CA VAL A 144 11.03 -16.10 6.23
C VAL A 144 11.56 -14.74 5.79
N VAL A 145 10.70 -13.92 5.20
CA VAL A 145 11.03 -12.57 4.71
C VAL A 145 10.34 -11.46 5.50
N ALA A 146 9.25 -11.78 6.21
CA ALA A 146 8.54 -10.84 7.06
C ALA A 146 7.82 -11.55 8.20
N ARG A 147 7.63 -10.84 9.30
CA ARG A 147 6.87 -11.30 10.47
C ARG A 147 5.83 -10.26 10.86
N SER A 148 4.67 -10.73 11.33
CA SER A 148 3.64 -9.88 11.90
C SER A 148 4.18 -9.02 13.04
N GLY A 149 3.75 -7.76 13.12
CA GLY A 149 4.15 -6.82 14.18
C GLY A 149 5.57 -6.25 14.06
N VAL A 150 6.42 -6.76 13.16
CA VAL A 150 7.71 -6.16 12.85
C VAL A 150 7.50 -4.99 11.89
N LEU A 151 8.17 -3.86 12.14
CA LEU A 151 8.18 -2.73 11.22
C LEU A 151 9.09 -3.07 10.04
N LEU A 152 8.58 -2.94 8.83
CA LEU A 152 9.26 -3.33 7.60
C LEU A 152 9.43 -2.13 6.68
N ASP A 153 10.57 -2.08 5.99
CA ASP A 153 10.76 -1.28 4.79
C ASP A 153 10.44 -2.16 3.58
N ILE A 154 9.38 -1.80 2.87
CA ILE A 154 8.83 -2.54 1.72
C ILE A 154 9.08 -1.70 0.47
N GLY A 155 9.97 -2.16 -0.39
CA GLY A 155 10.16 -1.58 -1.73
C GLY A 155 9.19 -2.21 -2.73
N GLY A 156 8.81 -1.47 -3.76
CA GLY A 156 7.84 -1.95 -4.74
C GLY A 156 7.22 -0.85 -5.58
N GLY A 157 6.06 -1.13 -6.17
CA GLY A 157 5.36 -0.17 -7.02
C GLY A 157 3.85 -0.34 -6.97
N GLY A 158 3.13 0.75 -7.26
CA GLY A 158 1.68 0.71 -7.36
C GLY A 158 1.19 -0.12 -8.54
N ALA A 159 -0.01 -0.69 -8.42
CA ALA A 159 -0.75 -1.23 -9.56
C ALA A 159 -2.08 -0.51 -9.73
N ASP A 160 -2.40 -0.14 -10.97
CA ASP A 160 -3.65 0.59 -11.28
C ASP A 160 -4.89 -0.29 -11.07
N SER A 161 -4.77 -1.58 -11.31
CA SER A 161 -5.88 -2.53 -11.21
C SER A 161 -5.42 -3.93 -10.85
N PHE A 162 -6.35 -4.71 -10.29
CA PHE A 162 -6.15 -6.13 -10.04
C PHE A 162 -6.28 -6.90 -11.36
N LYS A 163 -5.37 -7.84 -11.61
CA LYS A 163 -5.38 -8.65 -12.83
C LYS A 163 -6.10 -9.97 -12.61
N ASP A 164 -6.80 -10.46 -13.62
CA ASP A 164 -7.54 -11.72 -13.51
C ASP A 164 -6.65 -12.95 -13.32
N THR A 165 -5.37 -12.85 -13.69
CA THR A 165 -4.36 -13.89 -13.46
C THR A 165 -3.86 -13.92 -12.01
N TRP A 166 -4.23 -12.95 -11.17
CA TRP A 166 -3.82 -12.88 -9.77
C TRP A 166 -4.78 -13.64 -8.85
N THR A 167 -4.26 -14.09 -7.71
CA THR A 167 -5.04 -14.84 -6.71
C THR A 167 -5.29 -14.00 -5.46
N GLY A 168 -6.37 -14.32 -4.72
CA GLY A 168 -6.76 -13.60 -3.51
C GLY A 168 -7.57 -12.34 -3.78
N ARG A 169 -8.46 -12.35 -4.80
CA ARG A 169 -9.33 -11.22 -5.11
C ARG A 169 -10.25 -10.82 -3.94
N ASP A 170 -10.62 -11.79 -3.11
CA ASP A 170 -11.39 -11.57 -1.88
C ASP A 170 -10.59 -10.83 -0.80
N CYS A 171 -9.27 -10.74 -0.96
CA CYS A 171 -8.38 -9.92 -0.15
C CYS A 171 -8.13 -8.52 -0.72
N LEU A 172 -8.96 -8.05 -1.65
CA LEU A 172 -8.94 -6.64 -2.03
C LEU A 172 -9.53 -5.77 -0.93
N GLY A 173 -8.92 -4.61 -0.71
CA GLY A 173 -9.38 -3.61 0.26
C GLY A 173 -9.91 -2.38 -0.45
N THR A 174 -10.25 -1.36 0.32
CA THR A 174 -10.61 -0.03 -0.23
C THR A 174 -9.37 0.82 -0.60
N GLY A 175 -8.18 0.39 -0.15
CA GLY A 175 -6.91 1.04 -0.47
C GLY A 175 -6.33 0.62 -1.83
N GLY A 176 -5.20 1.24 -2.18
CA GLY A 176 -4.47 0.92 -3.41
C GLY A 176 -3.83 -0.47 -3.39
N LEU A 177 -3.35 -0.90 -4.56
CA LEU A 177 -2.58 -2.13 -4.76
C LEU A 177 -1.09 -1.80 -4.82
N TYR A 178 -0.28 -2.61 -4.16
CA TYR A 178 1.17 -2.42 -4.10
C TYR A 178 1.89 -3.73 -4.37
N LEU A 179 2.55 -3.81 -5.52
CA LEU A 179 3.37 -4.94 -5.91
C LEU A 179 4.67 -4.92 -5.10
N VAL A 180 4.90 -5.99 -4.34
CA VAL A 180 6.09 -6.12 -3.50
C VAL A 180 7.32 -6.40 -4.37
N GLY A 181 8.35 -5.58 -4.20
CA GLY A 181 9.66 -5.67 -4.88
C GLY A 181 10.78 -6.12 -3.95
N ASN A 182 10.91 -5.47 -2.80
CA ASN A 182 11.88 -5.84 -1.77
C ASN A 182 11.23 -5.73 -0.40
N ILE A 183 11.69 -6.50 0.56
CA ILE A 183 11.25 -6.39 1.94
C ILE A 183 12.40 -6.63 2.90
N SER A 184 12.49 -5.78 3.92
CA SER A 184 13.47 -5.92 4.99
C SER A 184 12.94 -5.36 6.30
N PRO A 185 13.43 -5.84 7.46
CA PRO A 185 13.18 -5.17 8.74
C PRO A 185 13.66 -3.71 8.65
N ALA A 186 12.81 -2.79 9.08
CA ALA A 186 13.15 -1.38 9.07
C ALA A 186 14.29 -1.10 10.06
N ARG A 187 15.25 -0.26 9.64
CA ARG A 187 16.37 0.17 10.48
C ARG A 187 16.03 1.40 11.32
#